data_AF-A0A9D8IR74-F1
#
_entry.id   AF-A0A9D8IR74-F1
#
_cell.length_a   1.000
_cell.length_b   1.000
_cell.length_c   1.000
_cell.angle_alpha   90.00
_cell.angle_beta   90.00
_cell.angle_gamma   90.00
#
_symmetry.space_group_name_H-M   'P 1'
#
loop_
_entity.id
_entity.type
_entity.pdbx_description
1 polymer ?
#
loop_
_entity_poly.entity_id
_entity_poly.type
_entity_poly.pdbx_seq_one_letter_code
_entity_poly.pdbx_strand_id
1 'polypeptide(L)'
;MTITLDDGSTAEGYVFDQQLGKDPASSCIRLLPKDSNERRTIPCSRIRAVTFSGKDPAAGKTWENWIRRYAEKKLKGEAAGIDSEPLD
;
A
#
# COMPACT_ATOMS: atom_id res chain seq x y z
N MET A 1 -3.49 -4.45 -0.88
CA MET A 1 -4.87 -4.04 -0.55
C MET A 1 -5.83 -4.89 -1.36
N THR A 2 -6.96 -5.29 -0.80
CA THR A 2 -8.00 -6.06 -1.49
C THR A 2 -9.28 -5.22 -1.62
N ILE A 3 -9.84 -5.16 -2.84
CA ILE A 3 -11.12 -4.53 -3.16
C ILE A 3 -12.14 -5.64 -3.42
N THR A 4 -13.28 -5.61 -2.74
CA THR A 4 -14.41 -6.49 -3.01
C THR A 4 -15.47 -5.75 -3.82
N LEU A 5 -15.90 -6.34 -4.93
CA LEU A 5 -16.91 -5.77 -5.82
C LEU A 5 -18.33 -6.21 -5.40
N ASP A 6 -19.33 -5.52 -5.96
CA ASP A 6 -20.75 -5.78 -5.74
C ASP A 6 -21.22 -7.15 -6.22
N ASP A 7 -20.56 -7.72 -7.23
CA ASP A 7 -20.74 -9.11 -7.69
C ASP A 7 -20.04 -10.17 -6.81
N GLY A 8 -19.36 -9.74 -5.75
CA GLY A 8 -18.63 -10.60 -4.82
C GLY A 8 -17.22 -10.98 -5.28
N SER A 9 -16.80 -10.61 -6.49
CA SER A 9 -15.43 -10.81 -6.94
C SER A 9 -14.45 -9.89 -6.20
N THR A 10 -13.16 -10.25 -6.20
CA THR A 10 -12.12 -9.48 -5.51
C THR A 10 -10.96 -9.11 -6.43
N ALA A 11 -10.43 -7.91 -6.24
CA ALA A 11 -9.20 -7.44 -6.87
C ALA A 11 -8.15 -7.11 -5.79
N GLU A 12 -7.04 -7.84 -5.78
CA GLU A 12 -5.90 -7.54 -4.90
C GLU A 12 -4.82 -6.78 -5.67
N GLY A 13 -4.32 -5.68 -5.09
CA GLY A 13 -3.27 -4.90 -5.71
C GLY A 13 -2.94 -3.60 -5.00
N TYR A 14 -2.24 -2.73 -5.72
CA TYR A 14 -1.88 -1.38 -5.31
C TYR A 14 -2.78 -0.37 -6.02
N VAL A 15 -3.53 0.44 -5.26
CA VAL A 15 -4.28 1.57 -5.82
C VAL A 15 -3.37 2.77 -5.85
N PHE A 16 -3.16 3.32 -7.05
CA PHE A 16 -2.19 4.37 -7.30
C PHE A 16 -2.82 5.72 -7.66
N ASP A 17 -4.11 5.73 -7.97
CA ASP A 17 -4.84 6.93 -8.38
C ASP A 17 -6.32 6.78 -8.01
N GLN A 18 -6.95 7.89 -7.63
CA GLN A 18 -8.38 8.00 -7.41
C GLN A 18 -8.89 9.22 -8.18
N GLN A 19 -9.81 8.99 -9.11
CA GLN A 19 -10.44 10.04 -9.89
C GLN A 19 -11.82 10.30 -9.33
N LEU A 20 -12.00 11.49 -8.74
CA LEU A 20 -13.24 11.90 -8.10
C LEU A 20 -14.14 12.62 -9.10
N GLY A 21 -15.37 12.13 -9.20
CA GLY A 21 -16.48 12.82 -9.88
C GLY A 21 -17.38 13.54 -8.89
N LYS A 22 -18.59 13.90 -9.33
CA LYS A 22 -19.61 14.53 -8.47
C LYS A 22 -20.28 13.54 -7.52
N ASP A 23 -20.18 12.25 -7.83
CA ASP A 23 -20.85 11.15 -7.13
C ASP A 23 -20.05 9.84 -7.34
N PRO A 24 -20.39 8.75 -6.61
CA PRO A 24 -19.67 7.48 -6.74
C PRO A 24 -19.76 6.82 -8.12
N ALA A 25 -20.83 7.06 -8.90
CA ALA A 25 -20.96 6.53 -10.25
C ALA A 25 -20.07 7.28 -11.26
N SER A 26 -19.73 8.53 -10.97
CA SER A 26 -18.75 9.32 -11.73
C SER A 26 -17.32 9.27 -11.17
N SER A 27 -17.07 8.46 -10.12
CA SER A 27 -15.76 8.29 -9.50
C SER A 27 -15.17 6.91 -9.77
N CYS A 28 -13.84 6.80 -9.84
CA CYS A 28 -13.17 5.51 -9.98
C CYS A 28 -11.81 5.48 -9.26
N ILE A 29 -11.32 4.26 -9.03
CA ILE A 29 -9.94 4.00 -8.60
C ILE A 29 -9.17 3.32 -9.73
N ARG A 30 -7.86 3.54 -9.77
CA ARG A 30 -6.96 2.78 -10.65
C ARG A 30 -6.06 1.90 -9.81
N LEU A 31 -6.06 0.62 -10.15
CA LEU A 31 -5.41 -0.46 -9.43
C LEU A 31 -4.41 -1.15 -10.34
N LEU A 32 -3.21 -1.40 -9.83
CA LEU A 32 -2.24 -2.33 -10.41
C LEU A 32 -2.42 -3.69 -9.70
N PRO A 33 -2.94 -4.72 -10.39
CA PRO A 33 -3.15 -6.04 -9.80
C PRO A 33 -1.83 -6.66 -9.34
N LYS A 34 -1.90 -7.53 -8.32
CA LYS A 34 -0.73 -8.26 -7.83
C LYS A 34 -0.21 -9.30 -8.84
N ASP A 35 -1.10 -9.84 -9.65
CA ASP A 35 -0.87 -10.94 -10.60
C ASP A 35 -0.68 -10.47 -12.05
N SER A 36 -0.73 -9.15 -12.31
CA SER A 36 -0.64 -8.60 -13.66
C SER A 36 -0.07 -7.18 -13.67
N ASN A 37 0.67 -6.86 -14.74
CA ASN A 37 1.13 -5.49 -15.00
C ASN A 37 0.07 -4.61 -15.69
N GLU A 38 -1.11 -5.15 -15.99
CA GLU A 38 -2.19 -4.43 -16.63
C GLU A 38 -2.98 -3.59 -15.61
N ARG A 39 -3.05 -2.28 -15.85
CA ARG A 39 -3.78 -1.35 -15.00
C ARG A 39 -5.28 -1.59 -15.14
N ARG A 40 -5.98 -1.76 -14.02
CA ARG A 40 -7.44 -1.83 -13.96
C ARG A 40 -8.03 -0.52 -13.47
N THR A 41 -9.14 -0.12 -14.06
CA THR A 41 -9.97 0.99 -13.58
C THR A 41 -11.25 0.40 -13.00
N ILE A 42 -11.56 0.71 -11.74
CA ILE A 42 -12.72 0.17 -11.03
C ILE A 42 -13.64 1.34 -10.65
N PRO A 43 -14.89 1.38 -11.13
CA PRO A 43 -15.87 2.38 -10.70
C PRO A 43 -16.13 2.28 -9.20
N CYS A 44 -16.19 3.41 -8.49
CA CYS A 44 -16.46 3.41 -7.06
C CYS A 44 -17.85 2.85 -6.72
N SER A 45 -18.83 3.00 -7.63
CA SER A 45 -20.16 2.41 -7.51
C SER A 45 -20.18 0.88 -7.46
N ARG A 46 -19.14 0.21 -7.98
CA ARG A 46 -18.99 -1.26 -7.92
C ARG A 46 -18.32 -1.73 -6.62
N ILE A 47 -17.72 -0.83 -5.84
CA ILE A 47 -16.92 -1.22 -4.66
C ILE A 47 -17.85 -1.44 -3.47
N ARG A 48 -17.84 -2.67 -2.94
CA ARG A 48 -18.61 -3.04 -1.75
C ARG A 48 -17.79 -2.97 -0.48
N ALA A 49 -16.51 -3.33 -0.55
CA ALA A 49 -15.61 -3.28 0.60
C ALA A 49 -14.16 -3.03 0.17
N VAL A 50 -13.39 -2.42 1.06
CA VAL A 50 -11.94 -2.28 0.96
C VAL A 50 -11.34 -2.92 2.20
N THR A 51 -10.43 -3.87 2.00
CA THR A 51 -9.73 -4.54 3.08
C THR A 51 -8.24 -4.29 2.95
N PHE A 52 -7.65 -3.75 4.00
CA PHE A 52 -6.20 -3.65 4.13
C PHE A 52 -5.68 -5.00 4.60
N SER A 53 -5.52 -5.91 3.64
CA SER A 53 -4.91 -7.23 3.81
C SER A 53 -3.38 -7.11 3.67
N GLY A 54 -2.65 -7.65 4.66
CA GLY A 54 -1.19 -7.64 4.70
C GLY A 54 -0.64 -6.98 5.97
N LYS A 55 0.60 -7.33 6.34
CA LYS A 55 1.36 -6.61 7.34
C LYS A 55 1.60 -5.20 6.79
N ASP A 56 1.14 -4.17 7.49
CA ASP A 56 1.39 -2.79 7.09
C ASP A 56 2.92 -2.61 6.90
N PRO A 57 3.42 -2.26 5.71
CA PRO A 57 4.85 -2.06 5.50
C PRO A 57 5.42 -0.88 6.32
N ALA A 58 4.56 -0.03 6.90
CA ALA A 58 4.92 0.95 7.92
C ALA A 58 4.85 0.40 9.36
N ALA A 59 4.15 -0.71 9.61
CA ALA A 59 4.11 -1.38 10.91
C ALA A 59 5.46 -2.04 11.20
N GLY A 60 6.30 -1.32 11.95
CA GLY A 60 7.64 -1.75 12.37
C GLY A 60 8.74 -0.73 12.06
N LYS A 61 8.46 0.29 11.25
CA LYS A 61 9.41 1.36 10.89
C LYS A 61 9.15 2.64 11.70
N THR A 62 9.15 2.55 13.03
CA THR A 62 9.07 3.78 13.84
C THR A 62 10.40 4.53 13.76
N TRP A 63 10.31 5.86 13.69
CA TRP A 63 11.45 6.78 13.79
C TRP A 63 12.36 6.47 14.98
N GLU A 64 11.77 6.02 16.10
CA GLU A 64 12.48 5.63 17.32
C GLU A 64 13.38 4.40 17.12
N ASN A 65 12.90 3.37 16.41
CA ASN A 65 13.72 2.21 16.07
C ASN A 65 14.87 2.59 15.13
N TRP A 66 14.65 3.53 14.22
CA TRP A 66 15.70 4.08 13.37
C TRP A 66 16.75 4.87 14.17
N ILE A 67 16.33 5.76 15.09
CA ILE A 67 17.24 6.48 15.99
C ILE A 67 18.10 5.51 16.79
N ARG A 68 17.50 4.46 17.35
CA ARG A 68 18.22 3.46 18.13
C ARG A 68 19.32 2.78 17.31
N ARG A 69 18.98 2.25 16.13
CA ARG A 69 19.93 1.61 15.21
C ARG A 69 21.00 2.59 14.73
N TYR A 70 20.65 3.86 14.49
CA TYR A 70 21.58 4.91 14.10
C TYR A 70 22.59 5.22 15.20
N ALA A 71 22.12 5.40 16.44
CA ALA A 71 22.97 5.65 17.59
C ALA A 71 23.93 4.48 17.86
N GLU A 72 23.44 3.24 17.80
CA GLU A 72 24.27 2.03 17.97
C GLU A 72 25.37 1.92 16.91
N LYS A 73 25.06 2.20 15.63
CA LYS A 73 26.06 2.20 14.55
C LYS A 73 27.09 3.33 14.70
N LYS A 74 26.65 4.53 15.10
CA LYS A 74 27.56 5.66 15.37
C LYS A 74 28.52 5.38 16.51
N LEU A 75 28.04 4.77 17.60
CA LEU A 75 28.87 4.33 18.73
C LEU A 75 29.93 3.30 18.33
N LYS A 76 29.63 2.45 17.35
CA LYS A 76 30.57 1.46 16.80
C LYS A 76 31.51 2.01 15.72
N GLY A 77 31.38 3.28 15.34
CA GLY A 77 32.17 3.90 14.25
C GLY A 77 31.75 3.45 12.85
N GLU A 78 30.58 2.82 12.71
CA GLU A 78 30.07 2.30 11.45
C GLU A 78 29.26 3.37 10.69
N ALA A 79 29.14 3.21 9.37
CA ALA A 79 28.26 4.04 8.56
C ALA A 79 26.79 3.77 8.92
N ALA A 80 26.11 4.80 9.41
CA ALA A 80 24.69 4.74 9.75
C ALA A 80 23.86 5.41 8.65
N GLY A 81 22.83 4.72 8.16
CA GLY A 81 21.97 5.14 7.05
C GLY A 81 20.56 4.56 7.12
N ILE A 82 19.68 5.03 6.24
CA ILE A 82 18.27 4.62 6.16
C ILE A 82 18.16 3.47 5.16
N ASP A 83 18.67 2.30 5.53
CA ASP A 83 18.56 1.11 4.67
C ASP A 83 17.18 0.46 4.85
N SER A 84 16.55 0.06 3.75
CA SER A 84 15.27 -0.65 3.80
C SER A 84 15.54 -2.16 3.91
N GLU A 85 14.91 -2.82 4.87
CA GLU A 85 14.96 -4.28 4.95
C GLU A 85 14.35 -4.90 3.67
N PRO A 86 14.94 -6.00 3.17
CA PRO A 86 14.41 -6.70 2.02
C PRO A 86 12.98 -7.17 2.33
N LEU A 87 12.11 -7.02 1.34
CA LEU A 87 10.77 -7.60 1.37
C LEU A 87 10.93 -9.08 1.00
N ASP A 88 10.67 -9.98 1.94
CA ASP A 88 10.55 -11.43 1.71
C ASP A 88 9.30 -11.72 0.87
#